data_AF-A0A1M6UBH9-F1
#
_entry.id   AF-A0A1M6UBH9-F1
#
_cell.length_a   1.000
_cell.length_b   1.000
_cell.length_c   1.000
_cell.angle_alpha   90.00
_cell.angle_beta   90.00
_cell.angle_gamma   90.00
#
_symmetry.space_group_name_H-M   'P 1'
#
loop_
_entity.id
_entity.type
_entity.pdbx_description
1 polymer ?
#
loop_
_entity_poly.entity_id
_entity_poly.type
_entity_poly.pdbx_seq_one_letter_code
_entity_poly.pdbx_strand_id
1 'polypeptide(L)'
;MKSNEILYSSGNNDECHTPRYAVIPILRYIPENSVVWCPFDTQKSEFVKEISKTNKVVFSHIDSGQDFYTYEPENWDIIISNPPFTNKRKIFERCLNFNKPFALLMSNTWLNDAAPKQLFMQKELQLLMFDQRIKFNCKGIVNNKITYSSSYYCWNFLPKQLIMEKINETKANCNN
;
A
#
# COMPACT_ATOMS: atom_id res chain seq x y z
N MET A 1 -17.89 -21.53 22.42
CA MET A 1 -18.10 -20.17 21.84
C MET A 1 -17.28 -20.06 20.57
N LYS A 2 -17.91 -19.85 19.41
CA LYS A 2 -17.24 -19.79 18.10
C LYS A 2 -16.70 -18.37 17.88
N SER A 3 -15.38 -18.23 17.84
CA SER A 3 -14.64 -16.96 17.78
C SER A 3 -14.16 -16.59 16.36
N ASN A 4 -14.96 -16.89 15.32
CA ASN A 4 -14.52 -16.74 13.92
C ASN A 4 -15.30 -15.71 13.08
N GLU A 5 -16.17 -14.87 13.67
CA GLU A 5 -17.03 -13.96 12.89
C GLU A 5 -16.71 -12.45 12.99
N ILE A 6 -15.63 -12.02 13.66
CA ILE A 6 -15.45 -10.58 13.99
C ILE A 6 -14.36 -9.85 13.18
N LEU A 7 -13.59 -10.52 12.30
CA LEU A 7 -12.46 -9.83 11.62
C LEU A 7 -12.59 -9.62 10.12
N TYR A 8 -13.57 -10.22 9.46
CA TYR A 8 -13.71 -10.11 8.01
C TYR A 8 -15.19 -9.93 7.68
N SER A 9 -15.61 -8.67 7.49
CA SER A 9 -16.90 -8.41 6.86
C SER A 9 -16.87 -9.03 5.47
N SER A 10 -17.65 -10.08 5.28
CA SER A 10 -18.00 -10.62 3.98
C SER A 10 -18.76 -9.55 3.19
N GLY A 11 -18.11 -8.89 2.23
CA GLY A 11 -18.80 -8.04 1.27
C GLY A 11 -17.88 -7.12 0.47
N ASN A 12 -18.00 -7.19 -0.87
CA ASN A 12 -17.96 -6.13 -1.90
C ASN A 12 -17.41 -4.72 -1.54
N ASN A 13 -16.33 -4.61 -0.76
CA ASN A 13 -15.78 -3.37 -0.22
C ASN A 13 -14.27 -3.24 -0.46
N ASP A 14 -13.76 -3.74 -1.58
CA ASP A 14 -12.32 -3.70 -1.88
C ASP A 14 -11.85 -2.33 -2.45
N GLU A 15 -12.77 -1.40 -2.77
CA GLU A 15 -12.40 -0.03 -3.17
C GLU A 15 -12.44 0.95 -1.99
N CYS A 16 -11.31 1.04 -1.29
CA CYS A 16 -11.06 2.08 -0.31
C CYS A 16 -9.89 2.95 -0.77
N HIS A 17 -10.11 4.26 -0.89
CA HIS A 17 -9.09 5.21 -1.31
C HIS A 17 -8.17 5.57 -0.15
N THR A 18 -6.86 5.57 -0.44
CA THR A 18 -5.82 6.03 0.48
C THR A 18 -5.79 7.56 0.49
N PRO A 19 -5.92 8.21 1.66
CA PRO A 19 -5.89 9.66 1.73
C PRO A 19 -4.47 10.19 1.49
N ARG A 20 -4.37 11.40 0.93
CA ARG A 20 -3.10 12.06 0.58
C ARG A 20 -2.08 12.05 1.73
N TYR A 21 -2.51 12.36 2.96
CA TYR A 21 -1.60 12.41 4.12
C TYR A 21 -0.92 11.07 4.45
N ALA A 22 -1.49 9.95 4.01
CA ALA A 22 -0.90 8.62 4.16
C ALA A 22 0.05 8.25 3.01
N VAL A 23 -0.07 8.94 1.86
CA VAL A 23 0.85 8.79 0.71
C VAL A 23 2.11 9.63 0.92
N ILE A 24 1.99 10.89 1.32
CA ILE A 24 3.12 11.82 1.46
C ILE A 24 4.37 11.24 2.17
N PRO A 25 4.25 10.48 3.28
CA PRO A 25 5.40 9.90 3.96
C PRO A 25 6.29 9.03 3.09
N ILE A 26 5.72 8.23 2.18
CA ILE A 26 6.49 7.24 1.39
C ILE A 26 7.31 7.91 0.28
N LEU A 27 6.87 9.09 -0.18
CA LEU A 27 7.44 9.78 -1.35
C LEU A 27 8.93 10.11 -1.18
N ARG A 28 9.35 10.47 0.03
CA ARG A 28 10.75 10.87 0.32
C ARG A 28 11.77 9.74 0.15
N TYR A 29 11.30 8.49 0.06
CA TYR A 29 12.14 7.31 -0.09
C TYR A 29 12.20 6.84 -1.54
N ILE A 30 11.41 7.45 -2.44
CA ILE A 30 11.43 7.10 -3.86
C ILE A 30 12.72 7.65 -4.47
N PRO A 31 13.58 6.81 -5.07
CA PRO A 31 14.76 7.27 -5.78
C PRO A 31 14.41 8.22 -6.93
N GLU A 32 15.27 9.20 -7.16
CA GLU A 32 15.11 10.08 -8.32
C GLU A 32 15.14 9.28 -9.63
N ASN A 33 14.35 9.71 -10.61
CA ASN A 33 14.26 9.12 -11.95
C ASN A 33 13.72 7.67 -12.04
N SER A 34 13.40 7.01 -10.91
CA SER A 34 12.77 5.68 -10.97
C SER A 34 11.35 5.76 -11.54
N VAL A 35 10.95 4.75 -12.30
CA VAL A 35 9.59 4.53 -12.78
C VAL A 35 8.80 3.74 -11.72
N VAL A 36 7.77 4.36 -11.15
CA VAL A 36 6.95 3.75 -10.11
C VAL A 36 5.72 3.11 -10.71
N TRP A 37 5.53 1.82 -10.46
CA TRP A 37 4.31 1.08 -10.80
C TRP A 37 3.31 1.12 -9.64
N CYS A 38 2.11 1.61 -9.93
CA CYS A 38 0.95 1.65 -9.02
C CYS A 38 -0.10 0.60 -9.49
N PRO A 39 0.04 -0.69 -9.11
CA PRO A 39 -0.69 -1.80 -9.73
C PRO A 39 -2.17 -1.95 -9.40
N PHE A 40 -2.66 -1.18 -8.41
CA PHE A 40 -4.04 -1.25 -7.91
C PHE A 40 -4.72 0.12 -7.97
N ASP A 41 -4.23 0.99 -8.85
CA ASP A 41 -4.58 2.40 -8.83
C ASP A 41 -5.12 2.85 -10.19
N THR A 42 -6.06 3.79 -10.12
CA THR A 42 -6.47 4.59 -11.27
C THR A 42 -5.75 5.95 -11.25
N GLN A 43 -5.84 6.71 -12.34
CA GLN A 43 -5.33 8.08 -12.41
C GLN A 43 -5.82 9.00 -11.28
N LYS A 44 -6.96 8.68 -10.67
CA LYS A 44 -7.55 9.46 -9.57
C LYS A 44 -6.93 9.16 -8.20
N SER A 45 -6.11 8.12 -8.07
CA SER A 45 -5.45 7.77 -6.81
C SER A 45 -4.45 8.84 -6.36
N GLU A 46 -4.38 9.06 -5.05
CA GLU A 46 -3.39 9.95 -4.45
C GLU A 46 -1.95 9.41 -4.65
N PHE A 47 -1.75 8.10 -4.82
CA PHE A 47 -0.46 7.55 -5.22
C PHE A 47 -0.04 8.11 -6.59
N VAL A 48 -0.90 7.96 -7.59
CA VAL A 48 -0.60 8.42 -8.96
C VAL A 48 -0.38 9.93 -8.98
N LYS A 49 -1.27 10.70 -8.35
CA LYS A 49 -1.19 12.18 -8.34
C LYS A 49 0.05 12.71 -7.64
N GLU A 50 0.41 12.15 -6.48
CA GLU A 50 1.52 12.70 -5.69
C GLU A 50 2.87 12.22 -6.21
N ILE A 51 2.99 10.95 -6.65
CA ILE A 51 4.24 10.43 -7.21
C ILE A 51 4.55 11.08 -8.56
N SER A 52 3.53 11.33 -9.40
CA SER A 52 3.74 11.94 -10.73
C SER A 52 4.32 13.36 -10.69
N LYS A 53 4.36 14.00 -9.51
CA LYS A 53 4.98 15.32 -9.33
C LYS A 53 6.51 15.27 -9.41
N THR A 54 7.12 14.12 -9.10
CA THR A 54 8.58 13.97 -9.03
C THR A 54 9.11 12.79 -9.85
N ASN A 55 8.29 11.77 -10.11
CA ASN A 55 8.71 10.53 -10.76
C ASN A 55 7.74 10.13 -11.87
N LYS A 56 8.23 9.32 -12.81
CA LYS A 56 7.37 8.68 -13.81
C LYS A 56 6.49 7.65 -13.11
N VAL A 57 5.20 7.63 -13.45
CA VAL A 57 4.23 6.68 -12.91
C VAL A 57 3.62 5.86 -14.03
N VAL A 58 3.60 4.54 -13.85
CA VAL A 58 2.74 3.63 -14.60
C VAL A 58 1.69 3.11 -13.64
N PHE A 59 0.41 3.22 -13.96
CA PHE A 59 -0.66 2.70 -13.12
C PHE A 59 -1.47 1.66 -13.89
N SER A 60 -2.04 0.71 -13.17
CA SER A 60 -2.91 -0.31 -13.71
C SER A 60 -4.04 -0.61 -12.73
N HIS A 61 -5.18 -1.04 -13.26
CA HIS A 61 -6.32 -1.43 -12.45
C HIS A 61 -7.02 -2.64 -13.07
N ILE A 62 -7.68 -3.44 -12.23
CA ILE A 62 -8.45 -4.59 -12.73
C ILE A 62 -9.58 -4.15 -13.67
N ASP A 63 -10.18 -2.98 -13.43
CA ASP A 63 -11.26 -2.43 -14.26
C ASP A 63 -10.78 -2.02 -15.67
N SER A 64 -9.49 -1.73 -15.85
CA SER A 64 -8.91 -1.47 -17.18
C SER A 64 -8.45 -2.76 -17.88
N GLY A 65 -8.80 -3.94 -17.35
CA GLY A 65 -8.35 -5.23 -17.85
C GLY A 65 -6.88 -5.54 -17.54
N GLN A 66 -6.25 -4.74 -16.68
CA GLN A 66 -4.85 -4.87 -16.29
C GLN A 66 -4.77 -5.47 -14.89
N ASP A 67 -5.19 -6.72 -14.78
CA ASP A 67 -5.13 -7.46 -13.51
C ASP A 67 -3.68 -7.55 -13.05
N PHE A 68 -3.41 -7.29 -11.75
CA PHE A 68 -2.19 -7.79 -11.12
C PHE A 68 -2.17 -9.33 -11.27
N TYR A 69 -1.31 -10.16 -10.72
CA TYR A 69 -1.24 -11.60 -11.13
C TYR A 69 -0.89 -11.89 -12.61
N THR A 70 -1.43 -11.21 -13.63
CA THR A 70 -1.24 -11.49 -15.07
C THR A 70 -0.61 -10.34 -15.85
N TYR A 71 -0.98 -9.09 -15.56
CA TYR A 71 -0.41 -7.90 -16.19
C TYR A 71 0.87 -7.45 -15.48
N GLU A 72 1.87 -7.08 -16.27
CA GLU A 72 3.09 -6.40 -15.85
C GLU A 72 3.43 -5.36 -16.93
N PRO A 73 3.72 -4.09 -16.55
CA PRO A 73 4.13 -3.07 -17.52
C PRO A 73 5.56 -3.33 -18.03
N GLU A 74 5.85 -2.87 -19.24
CA GLU A 74 7.17 -3.10 -19.87
C GLU A 74 8.33 -2.48 -19.09
N ASN A 75 8.14 -1.28 -18.54
CA ASN A 75 9.19 -0.51 -17.88
C ASN A 75 8.71 -0.03 -16.51
N TRP A 76 9.37 -0.49 -15.44
CA TRP A 76 9.13 -0.09 -14.06
C TRP A 76 10.30 -0.51 -13.17
N ASP A 77 10.52 0.23 -12.09
CA ASP A 77 11.62 0.01 -11.14
C ASP A 77 11.13 -0.39 -9.75
N ILE A 78 10.01 0.20 -9.30
CA ILE A 78 9.50 0.07 -7.92
C ILE A 78 7.98 -0.07 -7.92
N ILE A 79 7.42 -0.89 -7.04
CA ILE A 79 5.98 -0.93 -6.78
C ILE A 79 5.63 -0.09 -5.56
N ILE A 80 4.67 0.84 -5.68
CA ILE A 80 4.12 1.57 -4.52
C ILE A 80 2.61 1.70 -4.69
N SER A 81 1.83 1.12 -3.77
CA SER A 81 0.36 1.13 -3.86
C SER A 81 -0.32 0.66 -2.57
N ASN A 82 -1.67 0.73 -2.53
CA ASN A 82 -2.52 0.11 -1.53
C ASN A 82 -3.26 -1.10 -2.16
N PRO A 83 -2.78 -2.34 -1.96
CA PRO A 83 -3.40 -3.54 -2.51
C PRO A 83 -4.80 -3.80 -1.93
N PRO A 84 -5.65 -4.55 -2.64
CA PRO A 84 -6.89 -5.08 -2.06
C PRO A 84 -6.57 -5.99 -0.85
N PHE A 85 -7.53 -6.11 0.07
CA PHE A 85 -7.36 -6.93 1.28
C PHE A 85 -7.42 -8.44 1.00
N THR A 86 -8.06 -8.81 -0.12
CA THR A 86 -8.18 -10.19 -0.59
C THR A 86 -6.86 -10.66 -1.19
N ASN A 87 -6.57 -11.97 -1.07
CA ASN A 87 -5.38 -12.61 -1.68
C ASN A 87 -4.00 -11.99 -1.34
N LYS A 88 -3.89 -11.22 -0.24
CA LYS A 88 -2.64 -10.56 0.20
C LYS A 88 -1.38 -11.42 0.10
N ARG A 89 -1.43 -12.71 0.47
CA ARG A 89 -0.28 -13.62 0.35
C ARG A 89 0.27 -13.67 -1.10
N LYS A 90 -0.60 -13.90 -2.08
CA LYS A 90 -0.21 -14.02 -3.50
C LYS A 90 0.34 -12.70 -4.04
N ILE A 91 -0.21 -11.57 -3.58
CA ILE A 91 0.27 -10.24 -3.95
C ILE A 91 1.73 -10.06 -3.54
N PHE A 92 2.04 -10.32 -2.25
CA PHE A 92 3.40 -10.21 -1.74
C PHE A 92 4.36 -11.25 -2.33
N GLU A 93 3.91 -12.49 -2.57
CA GLU A 93 4.70 -13.51 -3.30
C GLU A 93 5.11 -12.98 -4.68
N ARG A 94 4.17 -12.41 -5.44
CA ARG A 94 4.47 -11.84 -6.76
C ARG A 94 5.43 -10.66 -6.66
N CYS A 95 5.21 -9.73 -5.73
CA CYS A 95 6.13 -8.61 -5.52
C CYS A 95 7.56 -9.07 -5.20
N LEU A 96 7.72 -10.08 -4.32
CA LEU A 96 9.02 -10.64 -3.98
C LEU A 96 9.68 -11.36 -5.17
N ASN A 97 8.88 -12.02 -6.03
CA ASN A 97 9.38 -12.72 -7.21
C ASN A 97 9.92 -11.78 -8.30
N PHE A 98 9.45 -10.54 -8.38
CA PHE A 98 10.02 -9.55 -9.29
C PHE A 98 11.45 -9.15 -8.94
N ASN A 99 11.90 -9.43 -7.71
CA ASN A 99 13.22 -9.07 -7.22
C ASN A 99 13.54 -7.57 -7.39
N LYS A 100 12.49 -6.74 -7.31
CA LYS A 100 12.52 -5.28 -7.34
C LYS A 100 11.92 -4.72 -6.05
N PRO A 101 12.31 -3.51 -5.64
CA PRO A 101 11.79 -2.90 -4.42
C PRO A 101 10.29 -2.65 -4.49
N PHE A 102 9.63 -2.71 -3.33
CA PHE A 102 8.24 -2.33 -3.21
C PHE A 102 7.91 -1.70 -1.85
N ALA A 103 6.81 -0.96 -1.80
CA ALA A 103 6.16 -0.47 -0.59
C ALA A 103 4.64 -0.60 -0.74
N LEU A 104 4.04 -1.57 -0.04
CA LEU A 104 2.61 -1.84 -0.09
C LEU A 104 1.95 -1.52 1.25
N LEU A 105 0.88 -0.73 1.22
CA LEU A 105 0.12 -0.41 2.43
C LEU A 105 -0.67 -1.65 2.90
N MET A 106 -0.55 -2.03 4.16
CA MET A 106 -1.23 -3.22 4.69
C MET A 106 -1.54 -3.06 6.18
N SER A 107 -2.60 -3.74 6.64
CA SER A 107 -2.97 -3.77 8.06
C SER A 107 -1.91 -4.46 8.90
N ASN A 108 -1.56 -3.86 10.03
CA ASN A 108 -0.60 -4.42 11.00
C ASN A 108 -1.11 -5.71 11.64
N THR A 109 -2.41 -5.98 11.60
CA THR A 109 -2.97 -7.26 12.07
C THR A 109 -2.40 -8.44 11.29
N TRP A 110 -1.94 -8.24 10.06
CA TRP A 110 -1.35 -9.31 9.27
C TRP A 110 -0.09 -9.88 9.91
N LEU A 111 0.65 -9.11 10.73
CA LEU A 111 1.84 -9.61 11.47
C LEU A 111 1.52 -10.73 12.46
N ASN A 112 0.25 -10.90 12.82
CA ASN A 112 -0.19 -12.01 13.67
C ASN A 112 -0.29 -13.34 12.90
N ASP A 113 -0.39 -13.29 11.57
CA ASP A 113 -0.49 -14.47 10.72
C ASP A 113 0.90 -15.10 10.47
N ALA A 114 0.90 -16.39 10.09
CA ALA A 114 2.13 -17.07 9.69
C ALA A 114 2.67 -16.60 8.33
N ALA A 115 1.79 -16.15 7.42
CA ALA A 115 2.14 -15.81 6.04
C ALA A 115 3.25 -14.75 5.92
N PRO A 116 3.19 -13.56 6.55
CA PRO A 116 4.28 -12.60 6.42
C PRO A 116 5.58 -13.13 7.04
N LYS A 117 5.51 -13.91 8.13
CA LYS A 117 6.70 -14.53 8.73
C LYS A 117 7.38 -15.47 7.74
N GLN A 118 6.61 -16.26 6.99
CA GLN A 118 7.14 -17.17 5.96
C GLN A 118 7.71 -16.42 4.76
N LEU A 119 6.99 -15.42 4.25
CA LEU A 119 7.41 -14.65 3.06
C LEU A 119 8.69 -13.84 3.32
N PHE A 120 8.81 -13.30 4.52
CA PHE A 120 9.91 -12.44 4.92
C PHE A 120 10.94 -13.14 5.84
N MET A 121 10.91 -14.46 5.96
CA MET A 121 11.90 -15.16 6.80
C MET A 121 13.32 -15.02 6.27
N GLN A 122 13.46 -15.03 4.94
CA GLN A 122 14.73 -14.94 4.22
C GLN A 122 14.84 -13.62 3.42
N LYS A 123 13.91 -12.71 3.65
CA LYS A 123 13.82 -11.41 2.96
C LYS A 123 13.61 -10.34 4.02
N GLU A 124 14.40 -9.28 4.00
CA GLU A 124 14.30 -8.25 5.01
C GLU A 124 12.96 -7.49 4.93
N LEU A 125 12.01 -7.81 5.81
CA LEU A 125 10.78 -7.02 5.95
C LEU A 125 11.13 -5.64 6.49
N GLN A 126 10.69 -4.61 5.78
CA GLN A 126 10.83 -3.22 6.20
C GLN A 126 9.44 -2.62 6.44
N LEU A 127 9.29 -1.84 7.52
CA LEU A 127 8.01 -1.25 7.92
C LEU A 127 8.15 0.26 8.09
N LEU A 128 7.29 1.02 7.37
CA LEU A 128 7.02 2.42 7.68
C LEU A 128 5.69 2.50 8.43
N MET A 129 5.78 2.63 9.75
CA MET A 129 4.65 2.69 10.67
C MET A 129 4.27 4.14 10.97
N PHE A 130 2.99 4.35 11.28
CA PHE A 130 2.46 5.67 11.57
C PHE A 130 2.06 5.83 13.05
N ASP A 131 2.20 7.05 13.57
CA ASP A 131 1.78 7.43 14.93
C ASP A 131 0.25 7.42 15.11
N GLN A 132 -0.49 7.47 14.00
CA GLN A 132 -1.96 7.50 13.96
C GLN A 132 -2.49 6.48 12.93
N ARG A 133 -3.78 6.13 13.05
CA ARG A 133 -4.45 5.21 12.13
C ARG A 133 -4.87 5.95 10.87
N ILE A 134 -4.68 5.33 9.70
CA ILE A 134 -5.07 5.90 8.41
C ILE A 134 -6.58 5.77 8.21
N LYS A 135 -7.28 6.90 8.09
CA LYS A 135 -8.69 7.03 7.72
C LYS A 135 -8.93 6.85 6.23
N PHE A 136 -9.13 5.61 5.80
CA PHE A 136 -9.51 5.28 4.44
C PHE A 136 -10.91 5.81 4.09
N ASN A 137 -11.08 6.23 2.84
CA ASN A 137 -12.37 6.63 2.30
C ASN A 137 -12.93 5.49 1.45
N CYS A 138 -13.99 4.83 1.93
CA CYS A 138 -14.64 3.75 1.20
C CYS A 138 -16.00 4.27 0.72
N LYS A 139 -16.18 4.39 -0.60
CA LYS A 139 -17.42 4.85 -1.25
C LYS A 139 -17.92 6.24 -0.77
N GLY A 140 -17.02 7.17 -0.51
CA GLY A 140 -17.36 8.53 -0.05
C GLY A 140 -17.58 8.64 1.47
N ILE A 141 -17.51 7.53 2.20
CA ILE A 141 -17.64 7.51 3.65
C ILE A 141 -16.25 7.36 4.27
N VAL A 142 -15.85 8.37 5.05
CA VAL A 142 -14.65 8.28 5.88
C VAL A 142 -14.95 7.33 7.03
N ASN A 143 -14.26 6.19 7.07
CA ASN A 143 -14.47 5.23 8.14
C ASN A 143 -13.78 5.72 9.43
N ASN A 144 -14.54 6.37 10.31
CA ASN A 144 -14.03 6.83 11.61
C ASN A 144 -13.86 5.70 12.65
N LYS A 145 -14.25 4.45 12.34
CA LYS A 145 -14.19 3.30 13.24
C LYS A 145 -13.02 2.37 12.94
N ILE A 146 -11.87 2.91 12.56
CA ILE A 146 -10.72 2.07 12.23
C ILE A 146 -10.14 1.48 13.51
N THR A 147 -10.27 0.17 13.62
CA THR A 147 -9.82 -0.63 14.75
C THR A 147 -8.32 -0.91 14.68
N TYR A 148 -7.75 -1.01 13.48
CA TYR A 148 -6.38 -1.46 13.28
C TYR A 148 -5.50 -0.45 12.56
N SER A 149 -4.25 -0.34 12.98
CA SER A 149 -3.24 0.48 12.30
C SER A 149 -2.75 -0.20 11.03
N SER A 150 -2.33 0.60 10.05
CA SER A 150 -1.68 0.13 8.82
C SER A 150 -0.28 0.72 8.72
N SER A 151 0.59 0.02 8.00
CA SER A 151 1.97 0.45 7.70
C SER A 151 2.29 0.13 6.25
N TYR A 152 3.29 0.79 5.66
CA TYR A 152 3.87 0.26 4.43
C TYR A 152 4.77 -0.93 4.74
N TYR A 153 4.46 -2.07 4.13
CA TYR A 153 5.28 -3.26 4.12
C TYR A 153 6.16 -3.18 2.89
N CYS A 154 7.47 -3.15 3.12
CA CYS A 154 8.44 -2.87 2.09
C CYS A 154 9.51 -3.98 2.04
N TRP A 155 10.18 -4.06 0.91
CA TRP A 155 11.40 -4.85 0.74
C TRP A 155 12.35 -4.09 -0.17
N ASN A 156 13.63 -4.01 0.23
CA ASN A 156 14.71 -3.32 -0.50
C ASN A 156 14.40 -1.84 -0.84
N PHE A 157 13.62 -1.15 -0.01
CA PHE A 157 13.13 0.20 -0.31
C PHE A 157 13.47 1.21 0.80
N LEU A 158 13.23 0.88 2.06
CA LEU A 158 13.51 1.77 3.18
C LEU A 158 14.99 1.66 3.61
N PRO A 159 15.57 2.75 4.17
CA PRO A 159 16.96 2.74 4.64
C PRO A 159 17.18 1.92 5.93
N LYS A 160 16.10 1.49 6.61
CA LYS A 160 16.15 0.63 7.80
C LYS A 160 14.88 -0.22 7.89
N GLN A 161 14.96 -1.31 8.65
CA GLN A 161 13.86 -2.26 8.84
C GLN A 161 12.61 -1.67 9.47
N LEU A 162 12.75 -0.67 10.36
CA LEU A 162 11.60 -0.08 11.06
C LEU A 162 11.74 1.44 11.16
N ILE A 163 10.77 2.14 10.58
CA ILE A 163 10.64 3.59 10.64
C ILE A 163 9.28 3.92 11.24
N MET A 164 9.23 4.85 12.19
CA MET A 164 7.99 5.42 12.71
C MET A 164 7.90 6.87 12.24
N GLU A 165 6.78 7.24 11.63
CA GLU A 165 6.56 8.58 11.08
C GLU A 165 5.26 9.18 11.64
N LYS A 166 5.26 10.50 11.83
CA LYS A 166 4.04 11.23 12.16
C LYS A 166 3.25 11.57 10.91
N ILE A 167 1.95 11.29 10.91
CA ILE A 167 1.03 11.72 9.84
C ILE A 167 0.16 12.89 10.31
N ASN A 168 -0.10 13.84 9.41
CA ASN A 168 -0.90 15.03 9.71
C ASN A 168 -2.06 15.13 8.72
N GLU A 169 -3.29 14.91 9.21
CA GLU A 169 -4.51 15.03 8.41
C GLU A 169 -4.71 16.47 7.86
N THR A 170 -4.25 17.49 8.59
CA THR A 170 -4.44 18.91 8.27
C THR A 170 -3.64 19.39 7.06
N LYS A 171 -2.48 18.78 6.75
CA LYS A 171 -1.68 19.14 5.57
C LYS A 171 -2.32 18.69 4.24
N ALA A 172 -3.44 17.95 4.28
CA ALA A 172 -4.17 17.53 3.08
C ALA A 172 -5.03 18.66 2.47
N ASN A 173 -5.37 19.71 3.24
CA ASN A 173 -6.31 20.76 2.81
C ASN A 173 -5.65 22.08 2.35
N CYS A 174 -4.33 22.19 2.38
CA CYS A 174 -3.66 23.39 1.86
C CYS A 174 -3.27 23.16 0.40
N ASN A 175 -4.21 23.44 -0.50
CA ASN A 175 -3.87 23.99 -1.81
C ASN A 175 -3.93 25.51 -1.64
N ASN A 176 -2.79 26.18 -1.75
CA ASN A 176 -2.75 27.62 -2.05
C ASN A 176 -3.31 27.85 -3.46
#